data_AF-A0A1D3JHW6-F1
#
_entry.id   AF-A0A1D3JHW6-F1
#
_cell.length_a   1.000
_cell.length_b   1.000
_cell.length_c   1.000
_cell.angle_alpha   90.00
_cell.angle_beta   90.00
_cell.angle_gamma   90.00
#
_symmetry.space_group_name_H-M   'P 1'
#
loop_
_entity.id
_entity.type
_entity.pdbx_description
1 polymer ?
#
loop_
_entity_poly.entity_id
_entity_poly.type
_entity_poly.pdbx_seq_one_letter_code
_entity_poly.pdbx_strand_id
1 'polypeptide(L)'
;MKILGTSKKVKILENFDEEYELSTSGTSYVILSPIKDTYKNLYEIGCKLHNNYKKKGTLCILINDSVSDTEHCELLNEWLSEKKNHYIFNGSSCENNIKLWEIYIEELWKELKNDTGDSFLCDRKTTNYSCSISLELKTILSVSFTLLGAFLITFFLLYKFSPLGPRIHNCLNKNKRIIENIIPEESYELLEKSSENENLYSENGRISIGYYSVEK
;
A
#
# COMPACT_ATOMS: atom_id res chain seq x y z
N MET A 1 -7.02 -10.45 -34.68
CA MET A 1 -7.51 -10.04 -33.35
C MET A 1 -8.41 -11.14 -32.83
N LYS A 2 -7.85 -12.11 -32.09
CA LYS A 2 -8.66 -13.16 -31.44
C LYS A 2 -9.28 -12.53 -30.20
N ILE A 3 -10.60 -12.50 -30.13
CA ILE A 3 -11.32 -12.27 -28.87
C ILE A 3 -10.89 -13.42 -27.97
N LEU A 4 -10.05 -13.13 -26.98
CA LEU A 4 -9.61 -14.12 -26.01
C LEU A 4 -10.84 -14.44 -25.15
N GLY A 5 -11.55 -15.51 -25.50
CA GLY A 5 -12.64 -16.02 -24.66
C GLY A 5 -12.09 -16.24 -23.25
N THR A 6 -12.78 -15.71 -22.25
CA THR A 6 -12.41 -15.90 -20.84
C THR A 6 -12.36 -17.40 -20.56
N SER A 7 -11.23 -17.86 -19.98
CA SER A 7 -11.05 -19.27 -19.60
C SER A 7 -12.17 -19.72 -18.67
N LYS A 8 -12.58 -20.99 -18.76
CA LYS A 8 -13.59 -21.59 -17.87
C LYS A 8 -13.33 -21.27 -16.40
N LYS A 9 -12.07 -21.38 -15.98
CA LYS A 9 -11.62 -21.04 -14.61
C LYS A 9 -11.96 -19.59 -14.24
N VAL A 10 -11.70 -18.63 -15.14
CA VAL A 10 -11.98 -17.21 -14.89
C VAL A 10 -13.48 -16.99 -14.66
N LYS A 11 -14.33 -17.60 -15.49
CA LYS A 11 -15.79 -17.49 -15.34
C LYS A 11 -16.29 -18.06 -14.01
N ILE A 12 -15.71 -19.17 -13.55
CA ILE A 12 -16.06 -19.77 -12.26
C ILE A 12 -15.65 -18.84 -11.10
N LEU A 13 -14.43 -18.30 -11.13
CA LEU A 13 -13.94 -17.39 -10.10
C LEU A 13 -14.71 -16.07 -10.08
N GLU A 14 -15.10 -15.54 -11.24
CA GLU A 14 -16.01 -14.37 -11.34
C GLU A 14 -17.36 -14.67 -10.69
N ASN A 15 -17.93 -15.86 -10.91
CA ASN A 15 -19.18 -16.25 -10.24
C ASN A 15 -19.01 -16.35 -8.71
N PHE A 16 -17.85 -16.79 -8.23
CA PHE A 16 -17.56 -16.87 -6.80
C PHE A 16 -17.48 -15.52 -6.11
N ASP A 17 -17.19 -14.45 -6.86
CA ASP A 17 -17.12 -13.10 -6.35
C ASP A 17 -18.47 -12.35 -6.38
N GLU A 18 -19.54 -12.96 -6.90
CA GLU A 18 -20.89 -12.41 -6.88
C GLU A 18 -21.34 -12.07 -5.45
N GLU A 19 -22.01 -10.93 -5.31
CA GLU A 19 -22.59 -10.52 -4.03
C GLU A 19 -23.69 -11.49 -3.60
N TYR A 20 -23.73 -11.77 -2.30
CA TYR A 20 -24.70 -12.67 -1.72
C TYR A 20 -25.04 -12.23 -0.31
N GLU A 21 -26.33 -12.22 0.01
CA GLU A 21 -26.83 -12.02 1.36
C GLU A 21 -27.45 -13.31 1.89
N LEU A 22 -27.01 -13.72 3.07
CA LEU A 22 -27.59 -14.86 3.78
C LEU A 22 -29.02 -14.59 4.20
N SER A 23 -29.85 -15.62 4.14
CA SER A 23 -31.13 -15.64 4.86
C SER A 23 -30.89 -15.43 6.35
N THR A 24 -31.76 -14.68 7.02
CA THR A 24 -31.71 -14.43 8.48
C THR A 24 -31.99 -15.68 9.33
N SER A 25 -32.24 -16.81 8.68
CA SER A 25 -32.40 -18.14 9.27
C SER A 25 -31.36 -19.08 8.67
N GLY A 26 -30.66 -19.84 9.50
CA GLY A 26 -29.72 -20.89 9.09
C GLY A 26 -28.41 -20.89 9.88
N THR A 27 -27.75 -22.04 9.96
CA THR A 27 -26.51 -22.23 10.74
C THR A 27 -25.40 -21.27 10.30
N SER A 28 -25.23 -21.07 8.99
CA SER A 28 -24.24 -20.11 8.46
C SER A 28 -24.51 -18.67 8.89
N TYR A 29 -25.79 -18.26 9.00
CA TYR A 29 -26.14 -16.93 9.51
C TYR A 29 -25.82 -16.82 11.01
N VAL A 30 -26.11 -17.87 11.80
CA VAL A 30 -25.78 -17.88 13.24
C VAL A 30 -24.27 -17.69 13.47
N ILE A 31 -23.42 -18.34 12.66
CA ILE A 31 -21.96 -18.20 12.74
C ILE A 31 -21.50 -16.79 12.36
N LEU A 32 -22.04 -16.22 11.29
CA LEU A 32 -21.54 -14.97 10.71
C LEU A 32 -22.20 -13.71 11.24
N SER A 33 -23.41 -13.80 11.79
CA SER A 33 -24.16 -12.64 12.33
C SER A 33 -23.38 -11.83 13.38
N PRO A 34 -22.54 -12.41 14.28
CA PRO A 34 -21.79 -11.64 15.26
C PRO A 34 -20.76 -10.68 14.66
N ILE A 35 -20.32 -10.93 13.43
CA ILE A 35 -19.27 -10.14 12.76
C ILE A 35 -19.80 -9.22 11.65
N LYS A 36 -21.10 -9.24 11.38
CA LYS A 36 -21.73 -8.53 10.26
C LYS A 36 -21.36 -7.04 10.24
N ASP A 37 -21.48 -6.39 11.39
CA ASP A 37 -21.28 -4.94 11.50
C ASP A 37 -19.80 -4.58 11.79
N THR A 38 -19.10 -5.41 12.57
CA THR A 38 -17.73 -5.12 13.02
C THR A 38 -16.67 -5.49 11.98
N TYR A 39 -16.84 -6.62 11.29
CA TYR A 39 -15.87 -7.15 10.33
C TYR A 39 -16.54 -7.43 8.98
N LYS A 40 -17.12 -6.37 8.40
CA LYS A 40 -17.92 -6.43 7.16
C LYS A 40 -17.24 -7.25 6.04
N ASN A 41 -15.95 -7.02 5.78
CA ASN A 41 -15.21 -7.75 4.75
C ASN A 41 -15.16 -9.27 5.02
N LEU A 42 -14.97 -9.68 6.28
CA LEU A 42 -14.95 -11.09 6.67
C LEU A 42 -16.34 -11.72 6.55
N TYR A 43 -17.37 -10.97 6.96
CA TYR A 43 -18.77 -11.36 6.81
C TYR A 43 -19.13 -11.58 5.33
N GLU A 44 -18.76 -10.64 4.44
CA GLU A 44 -18.99 -10.73 3.00
C GLU A 44 -18.30 -11.97 2.39
N ILE A 45 -17.05 -12.25 2.78
CA ILE A 45 -16.34 -13.47 2.37
C ILE A 45 -17.09 -14.73 2.81
N GLY A 46 -17.56 -14.77 4.06
CA GLY A 46 -18.35 -15.89 4.59
C GLY A 46 -19.67 -16.10 3.83
N CYS A 47 -20.37 -15.01 3.48
CA CYS A 47 -21.60 -15.08 2.69
C CYS A 47 -21.33 -15.68 1.30
N LYS A 48 -20.27 -15.21 0.62
CA LYS A 48 -19.86 -15.74 -0.68
C LYS A 48 -19.48 -17.22 -0.59
N LEU A 49 -18.72 -17.61 0.44
CA LEU A 49 -18.38 -19.00 0.68
C LEU A 49 -19.63 -19.89 0.80
N HIS A 50 -20.61 -19.50 1.63
CA HIS A 50 -21.86 -20.24 1.77
C HIS A 50 -22.56 -20.43 0.42
N ASN A 51 -22.72 -19.34 -0.33
CA ASN A 51 -23.36 -19.37 -1.64
C ASN A 51 -22.61 -20.31 -2.59
N ASN A 52 -21.29 -20.15 -2.71
CA ASN A 52 -20.48 -20.91 -3.65
C ASN A 52 -20.49 -22.41 -3.34
N TYR A 53 -20.47 -22.77 -2.05
CA TYR A 53 -20.55 -24.17 -1.61
C TYR A 53 -21.92 -24.79 -1.99
N LYS A 54 -23.03 -24.06 -1.80
CA LYS A 54 -24.39 -24.56 -2.10
C LYS A 54 -24.76 -24.49 -3.59
N LYS A 55 -24.23 -23.52 -4.33
CA LYS A 55 -24.58 -23.23 -5.74
C LYS A 55 -23.97 -24.22 -6.74
N LYS A 56 -23.12 -25.14 -6.30
CA LYS A 56 -22.46 -26.17 -7.11
C LYS A 56 -23.40 -26.83 -8.13
N GLY A 57 -24.58 -27.30 -7.70
CA GLY A 57 -25.54 -27.97 -8.59
C GLY A 57 -26.09 -27.08 -9.71
N THR A 58 -26.07 -25.76 -9.54
CA THR A 58 -26.52 -24.76 -10.52
C THR A 58 -25.39 -24.09 -11.29
N LEU A 59 -24.13 -24.32 -10.88
CA LEU A 59 -22.97 -23.67 -11.48
C LEU A 59 -22.82 -24.02 -12.97
N CYS A 60 -23.08 -25.28 -13.33
CA CYS A 60 -22.99 -25.73 -14.71
C CYS A 60 -23.94 -24.97 -15.66
N ILE A 61 -25.12 -24.57 -15.16
CA ILE A 61 -26.10 -23.78 -15.90
C ILE A 61 -25.57 -22.36 -16.12
N LEU A 62 -24.94 -21.78 -15.10
CA LEU A 62 -24.48 -20.38 -15.13
C LEU A 62 -23.29 -20.17 -16.07
N ILE A 63 -22.36 -21.12 -16.11
CA ILE A 63 -21.16 -21.00 -16.95
C ILE A 63 -21.31 -21.67 -18.32
N ASN A 64 -22.46 -22.32 -18.56
CA ASN A 64 -22.75 -23.12 -19.76
C ASN A 64 -21.66 -24.16 -20.07
N ASP A 65 -21.14 -24.79 -19.03
CA ASP A 65 -20.04 -25.77 -19.07
C ASP A 65 -20.18 -26.75 -17.90
N SER A 66 -19.77 -27.99 -18.09
CA SER A 66 -19.79 -28.99 -17.03
C SER A 66 -18.66 -28.74 -16.03
N VAL A 67 -18.97 -28.64 -14.75
CA VAL A 67 -17.97 -28.54 -13.68
C VAL A 67 -18.06 -29.81 -12.84
N SER A 68 -16.95 -30.53 -12.72
CA SER A 68 -16.90 -31.70 -11.84
C SER A 68 -16.82 -31.27 -10.38
N ASP A 69 -17.25 -32.15 -9.47
CA ASP A 69 -17.16 -31.94 -8.02
C ASP A 69 -15.74 -31.61 -7.57
N THR A 70 -14.77 -32.36 -8.11
CA THR A 70 -13.35 -32.17 -7.84
C THR A 70 -12.88 -30.80 -8.32
N GLU A 71 -13.21 -30.41 -9.56
CA GLU A 71 -12.82 -29.12 -10.13
C GLU A 71 -13.45 -27.95 -9.35
N HIS A 72 -14.74 -28.04 -9.01
CA HIS A 72 -15.41 -27.03 -8.19
C HIS A 72 -14.74 -26.90 -6.81
N CYS A 73 -14.46 -28.03 -6.16
CA CYS A 73 -13.84 -28.03 -4.84
C CYS A 73 -12.40 -27.50 -4.85
N GLU A 74 -11.62 -27.83 -5.88
CA GLU A 74 -10.26 -27.31 -6.06
C GLU A 74 -10.26 -25.80 -6.27
N LEU A 75 -11.13 -25.29 -7.16
CA LEU A 75 -11.26 -23.86 -7.42
C LEU A 75 -11.81 -23.11 -6.20
N LEU A 76 -12.74 -23.70 -5.44
CA LEU A 76 -13.27 -23.08 -4.23
C LEU A 76 -12.19 -22.97 -3.14
N ASN A 77 -11.35 -24.01 -2.98
CA ASN A 77 -10.21 -23.96 -2.07
C ASN A 77 -9.17 -22.93 -2.48
N GLU A 78 -8.87 -22.85 -3.79
CA GLU A 78 -7.95 -21.86 -4.34
C GLU A 78 -8.47 -20.45 -4.04
N TRP A 79 -9.71 -20.15 -4.44
CA TRP A 79 -10.38 -18.86 -4.21
C TRP A 79 -10.38 -18.49 -2.73
N LEU A 80 -10.79 -19.41 -1.85
CA LEU A 80 -10.88 -19.12 -0.43
C LEU A 80 -9.49 -18.85 0.19
N SER A 81 -8.46 -19.54 -0.29
CA SER A 81 -7.08 -19.32 0.16
C SER A 81 -6.52 -17.97 -0.31
N GLU A 82 -6.90 -17.51 -1.51
CA GLU A 82 -6.60 -16.15 -1.95
C GLU A 82 -7.32 -15.09 -1.10
N LYS A 83 -8.61 -15.30 -0.77
CA LYS A 83 -9.33 -14.40 0.14
C LYS A 83 -8.70 -14.39 1.53
N LYS A 84 -8.26 -15.55 2.04
CA LYS A 84 -7.54 -15.68 3.32
C LYS A 84 -6.26 -14.86 3.32
N ASN A 85 -5.45 -15.01 2.28
CA ASN A 85 -4.23 -14.23 2.06
C ASN A 85 -4.52 -12.72 2.13
N HIS A 86 -5.45 -12.26 1.29
CA HIS A 86 -5.79 -10.84 1.24
C HIS A 86 -6.32 -10.34 2.58
N TYR A 87 -7.19 -11.10 3.26
CA TYR A 87 -7.74 -10.72 4.56
C TYR A 87 -6.68 -10.64 5.66
N ILE A 88 -5.80 -11.66 5.78
CA ILE A 88 -4.76 -11.71 6.81
C ILE A 88 -3.81 -10.52 6.68
N PHE A 89 -3.34 -10.23 5.46
CA PHE A 89 -2.36 -9.17 5.21
C PHE A 89 -2.99 -7.79 5.00
N ASN A 90 -4.32 -7.66 5.06
CA ASN A 90 -4.99 -6.37 4.99
C ASN A 90 -5.07 -5.73 6.38
N GLY A 91 -4.71 -4.45 6.47
CA GLY A 91 -4.68 -3.69 7.72
C GLY A 91 -3.47 -3.99 8.60
N SER A 92 -3.56 -3.64 9.87
CA SER A 92 -2.41 -3.60 10.80
C SER A 92 -2.28 -4.80 11.74
N SER A 93 -3.23 -5.73 11.75
CA SER A 93 -3.30 -6.78 12.78
C SER A 93 -3.43 -8.19 12.19
N CYS A 94 -2.33 -8.68 11.62
CA CYS A 94 -2.24 -10.00 11.01
C CYS A 94 -2.65 -11.13 11.97
N GLU A 95 -2.17 -11.13 13.22
CA GLU A 95 -2.46 -12.18 14.19
C GLU A 95 -3.94 -12.22 14.57
N ASN A 96 -4.59 -11.05 14.69
CA ASN A 96 -6.02 -10.99 14.98
C ASN A 96 -6.84 -11.42 13.77
N ASN A 97 -6.44 -11.04 12.56
CA ASN A 97 -7.09 -11.48 11.33
C ASN A 97 -7.03 -13.02 11.19
N ILE A 98 -5.89 -13.66 11.52
CA ILE A 98 -5.80 -15.12 11.56
C ILE A 98 -6.82 -15.70 12.53
N LYS A 99 -6.89 -15.20 13.77
CA LYS A 99 -7.82 -15.71 14.78
C LYS A 99 -9.27 -15.58 14.34
N LEU A 100 -9.65 -14.41 13.80
CA LEU A 100 -11.01 -14.18 13.29
C LEU A 100 -11.33 -15.12 12.13
N TRP A 101 -10.38 -15.33 11.22
CA TRP A 101 -10.56 -16.26 10.11
C TRP A 101 -10.83 -17.69 10.58
N GLU A 102 -10.02 -18.20 11.51
CA GLU A 102 -10.18 -19.55 12.05
C GLU A 102 -11.55 -19.72 12.75
N ILE A 103 -11.97 -18.72 13.54
CA ILE A 103 -13.24 -18.78 14.29
C ILE A 103 -14.46 -18.74 13.36
N TYR A 104 -14.43 -17.94 12.30
CA TYR A 104 -15.64 -17.68 11.51
C TYR A 104 -15.67 -18.42 10.18
N ILE A 105 -14.56 -18.43 9.43
CA ILE A 105 -14.54 -18.96 8.07
C ILE A 105 -14.25 -20.45 8.05
N GLU A 106 -13.28 -20.91 8.85
CA GLU A 106 -12.95 -22.34 8.92
C GLU A 106 -14.05 -23.13 9.65
N GLU A 107 -14.67 -22.56 10.72
CA GLU A 107 -15.86 -23.16 11.34
C GLU A 107 -17.07 -23.18 10.37
N LEU A 108 -17.29 -22.11 9.61
CA LEU A 108 -18.34 -22.09 8.59
C LEU A 108 -18.14 -23.20 7.55
N TRP A 109 -16.90 -23.43 7.08
CA TRP A 109 -16.63 -24.52 6.14
C TRP A 109 -16.98 -25.89 6.73
N LYS A 110 -16.61 -26.15 7.98
CA LYS A 110 -16.94 -27.42 8.67
C LYS A 110 -18.45 -27.62 8.73
N GLU A 111 -19.20 -26.57 9.08
CA GLU A 111 -20.65 -26.64 9.16
C GLU A 111 -21.31 -26.83 7.79
N LEU A 112 -20.80 -26.17 6.74
CA LEU A 112 -21.26 -26.39 5.36
C LEU A 112 -21.05 -27.84 4.91
N LYS A 113 -19.91 -28.43 5.28
CA LYS A 113 -19.61 -29.84 5.00
C LYS A 113 -20.58 -30.78 5.74
N ASN A 114 -20.95 -30.47 6.98
CA ASN A 114 -21.89 -31.25 7.77
C ASN A 114 -23.34 -31.13 7.26
N ASP A 115 -23.75 -29.95 6.78
CA ASP A 115 -25.12 -29.67 6.29
C ASP A 115 -25.45 -30.40 4.97
N THR A 116 -24.46 -30.73 4.15
CA THR A 116 -24.67 -31.31 2.79
C THR A 116 -24.90 -32.83 2.72
N GLY A 117 -24.76 -33.55 3.84
CA GLY A 117 -24.77 -35.02 3.83
C GLY A 117 -23.71 -35.64 2.89
N ASP A 118 -23.90 -36.89 2.47
CA ASP A 118 -22.91 -37.66 1.68
C ASP A 118 -22.80 -37.27 0.19
N SER A 119 -23.62 -36.34 -0.31
CA SER A 119 -23.76 -36.10 -1.76
C SER A 119 -22.65 -35.24 -2.39
N PHE A 120 -21.94 -34.44 -1.58
CA PHE A 120 -20.83 -33.59 -2.02
C PHE A 120 -19.93 -33.26 -0.83
N LEU A 121 -18.75 -33.89 -0.78
CA LEU A 121 -17.74 -33.66 0.26
C LEU A 121 -16.59 -32.86 -0.35
N CYS A 122 -16.47 -31.59 0.04
CA CYS A 122 -15.34 -30.76 -0.32
C CYS A 122 -14.41 -30.56 0.87
N ASP A 123 -13.26 -31.23 0.84
CA ASP A 123 -12.26 -31.10 1.89
C ASP A 123 -11.53 -29.77 1.79
N ARG A 124 -11.43 -29.09 2.93
CA ARG A 124 -10.67 -27.85 3.08
C ARG A 124 -9.17 -28.15 3.04
N LYS A 125 -8.46 -27.51 2.11
CA LYS A 125 -6.99 -27.52 2.01
C LYS A 125 -6.42 -26.24 2.62
N THR A 126 -6.15 -26.26 3.93
CA THR A 126 -5.60 -25.10 4.64
C THR A 126 -4.09 -24.96 4.43
N THR A 127 -3.64 -23.74 4.19
CA THR A 127 -2.24 -23.34 4.29
C THR A 127 -2.00 -22.66 5.64
N ASN A 128 -0.87 -22.98 6.27
CA ASN A 128 -0.46 -22.33 7.52
C ASN A 128 0.11 -20.94 7.20
N TYR A 129 -0.48 -19.90 7.78
CA TYR A 129 -0.02 -18.54 7.64
C TYR A 129 0.81 -18.12 8.84
N SER A 130 1.94 -17.46 8.58
CA SER A 130 2.76 -16.83 9.62
C SER A 130 2.79 -15.33 9.38
N CYS A 131 2.60 -14.54 10.43
CA CYS A 131 2.67 -13.08 10.39
C CYS A 131 4.11 -12.53 10.37
N SER A 132 5.08 -13.40 10.08
CA SER A 132 6.47 -13.02 9.94
C SER A 132 6.64 -12.21 8.66
N ILE A 133 7.15 -10.98 8.76
CA ILE A 133 7.80 -10.34 7.61
C ILE A 133 8.83 -11.34 7.09
N SER A 134 8.75 -11.69 5.80
CA SER A 134 9.71 -12.61 5.16
C SER A 134 11.12 -12.24 5.62
N LEU A 135 11.88 -13.25 6.07
CA LEU A 135 13.26 -13.06 6.53
C LEU A 135 14.10 -12.33 5.46
N GLU A 136 13.77 -12.54 4.19
CA GLU A 136 14.38 -11.86 3.04
C GLU A 136 14.09 -10.35 3.04
N LEU A 137 12.83 -9.94 3.26
CA LEU A 137 12.46 -8.53 3.36
C LEU A 137 13.09 -7.86 4.58
N LYS A 138 13.17 -8.57 5.71
CA LYS A 138 13.79 -8.07 6.93
C LYS A 138 15.29 -7.82 6.72
N THR A 139 15.95 -8.73 6.01
CA THR A 139 17.37 -8.61 5.65
C THR A 139 17.60 -7.46 4.66
N ILE A 140 16.76 -7.37 3.62
CA ILE A 140 16.85 -6.28 2.62
C ILE A 140 16.67 -4.92 3.29
N LEU A 141 15.64 -4.73 4.11
CA LEU A 141 15.41 -3.47 4.83
C LEU A 141 16.59 -3.11 5.73
N SER A 142 17.09 -4.08 6.51
CA SER A 142 18.23 -3.86 7.41
C SER A 142 19.50 -3.43 6.64
N VAL A 143 19.82 -4.13 5.55
CA VAL A 143 20.99 -3.81 4.72
C VAL A 143 20.81 -2.45 4.05
N SER A 144 19.63 -2.18 3.48
CA SER A 144 19.32 -0.90 2.84
C SER A 144 19.43 0.28 3.81
N PHE A 145 18.87 0.17 5.02
CA PHE A 145 18.99 1.23 6.03
C PHE A 145 20.43 1.43 6.49
N THR A 146 21.20 0.35 6.63
CA THR A 146 22.62 0.43 7.03
C THR A 146 23.45 1.12 5.95
N LEU A 147 23.26 0.76 4.68
CA LEU A 147 23.93 1.39 3.54
C LEU A 147 23.54 2.87 3.38
N LEU A 148 22.25 3.19 3.51
CA LEU A 148 21.77 4.57 3.45
C LEU A 148 22.37 5.41 4.58
N GLY A 149 22.36 4.89 5.81
CA GLY A 149 22.98 5.56 6.96
C GLY A 149 24.47 5.80 6.77
N ALA A 150 25.21 4.79 6.32
CA ALA A 150 26.64 4.92 6.03
C ALA A 150 26.91 5.94 4.92
N PHE A 151 26.09 5.95 3.86
CA PHE A 151 26.19 6.92 2.77
C PHE A 151 25.94 8.35 3.26
N LEU A 152 24.89 8.57 4.05
CA LEU A 152 24.55 9.89 4.62
C LEU A 152 25.64 10.39 5.57
N ILE A 153 26.18 9.52 6.44
CA ILE A 153 27.29 9.87 7.35
C ILE A 153 28.53 10.23 6.54
N THR A 154 28.88 9.43 5.54
CA THR A 154 30.05 9.69 4.68
C THR A 154 29.88 11.01 3.94
N PHE A 155 28.70 11.26 3.36
CA PHE A 155 28.40 12.52 2.68
C PHE A 155 28.46 13.71 3.63
N PHE A 156 27.95 13.59 4.86
CA PHE A 156 28.00 14.64 5.87
C PHE A 156 29.43 14.95 6.33
N LEU A 157 30.25 13.91 6.55
CA LEU A 157 31.67 14.06 6.89
C LEU A 157 32.44 14.70 5.73
N LEU A 158 32.23 14.22 4.50
CA LEU A 158 32.82 14.84 3.31
C LEU A 158 32.34 16.29 3.14
N TYR A 159 31.08 16.60 3.38
CA TYR A 159 30.57 17.98 3.31
C TYR A 159 31.22 18.89 4.37
N LYS A 160 31.36 18.41 5.61
CA LYS A 160 31.95 19.18 6.72
C LYS A 160 33.46 19.38 6.59
N PHE A 161 34.19 18.38 6.05
CA PHE A 161 35.64 18.39 5.97
C PHE A 161 36.20 18.71 4.58
N SER A 162 35.37 18.74 3.55
CA SER A 162 35.81 19.16 2.23
C SER A 162 35.80 20.69 2.13
N PRO A 163 36.81 21.32 1.49
CA PRO A 163 36.79 22.75 1.15
C PRO A 163 35.75 23.07 0.05
N LEU A 164 34.75 22.19 -0.11
CA LEU A 164 33.65 22.32 -1.04
C LEU A 164 32.64 23.37 -0.60
N GLY A 165 32.49 23.72 0.68
CA GLY A 165 31.65 24.85 1.08
C GLY A 165 32.03 26.15 0.36
N PRO A 166 33.29 26.62 0.49
CA PRO A 166 33.80 27.78 -0.26
C PRO A 166 33.81 27.58 -1.77
N ARG A 167 34.11 26.37 -2.29
CA ARG A 167 34.14 26.10 -3.74
C ARG A 167 32.76 26.05 -4.37
N ILE A 168 31.76 25.48 -3.71
CA ILE A 168 30.36 25.46 -4.15
C ILE A 168 29.81 26.87 -4.11
N HIS A 169 30.05 27.63 -3.03
CA HIS A 169 29.66 29.03 -2.94
C HIS A 169 30.28 29.85 -4.08
N ASN A 170 31.58 29.68 -4.35
CA ASN A 170 32.26 30.36 -5.45
C ASN A 170 31.77 29.89 -6.83
N CYS A 171 31.42 28.60 -7.00
CA CYS A 171 30.87 28.05 -8.24
C CYS A 171 29.46 28.61 -8.52
N LEU A 172 28.60 28.66 -7.50
CA LEU A 172 27.28 29.27 -7.58
C LEU A 172 27.37 30.78 -7.87
N ASN A 173 28.31 31.48 -7.22
CA ASN A 173 28.52 32.91 -7.44
C ASN A 173 29.13 33.19 -8.83
N LYS A 174 29.99 32.30 -9.34
CA LYS A 174 30.51 32.35 -10.72
C LYS A 174 29.39 32.14 -11.73
N ASN A 175 28.48 31.20 -11.49
CA ASN A 175 27.31 30.99 -12.35
C ASN A 175 26.33 32.17 -12.30
N LYS A 176 26.13 32.81 -11.14
CA LYS A 176 25.31 34.02 -11.01
C LYS A 176 25.88 35.20 -11.81
N ARG A 177 27.19 35.44 -11.73
CA ARG A 177 27.89 36.47 -12.53
C ARG A 177 27.84 36.19 -14.04
N ILE A 178 27.89 34.92 -14.45
CA ILE A 178 27.76 34.53 -15.85
C ILE A 178 26.33 34.82 -16.36
N ILE A 179 25.29 34.56 -15.55
CA ILE A 179 23.90 34.89 -15.89
C ILE A 179 23.70 36.41 -16.00
N GLU A 180 24.26 37.20 -15.07
CA GLU A 180 24.21 38.67 -15.11
C GLU A 180 24.93 39.26 -16.32
N ASN A 181 26.00 38.62 -16.83
CA ASN A 181 26.71 39.05 -18.05
C ASN A 181 26.09 38.54 -19.36
N ILE A 182 25.25 37.50 -19.33
CA ILE A 182 24.55 36.95 -20.50
C ILE A 182 23.24 37.70 -20.76
N ILE A 183 22.65 38.30 -19.73
CA ILE A 183 21.51 39.22 -19.87
C ILE A 183 22.10 40.63 -20.09
N PRO A 184 22.21 41.14 -21.33
CA PRO A 184 22.54 42.53 -21.51
C PRO A 184 21.49 43.38 -20.80
N GLU A 185 21.99 44.39 -20.11
CA GLU A 185 21.33 45.56 -19.53
C GLU A 185 20.48 46.28 -20.60
N GLU A 186 19.37 45.66 -21.01
CA GLU A 186 18.41 46.21 -22.00
C GLU A 186 16.97 45.68 -21.79
N SER A 187 16.64 45.16 -20.59
CA SER A 187 15.27 44.66 -20.33
C SER A 187 14.56 45.32 -19.13
N TYR A 188 15.17 46.31 -18.48
CA TYR A 188 14.53 47.05 -17.38
C TYR A 188 14.05 48.47 -17.73
N GLU A 189 14.38 49.03 -18.90
CA GLU A 189 13.83 50.35 -19.30
C GLU A 189 12.32 50.34 -19.63
N LEU A 190 11.67 49.17 -19.74
CA LEU A 190 10.25 49.08 -20.12
C LEU A 190 9.25 48.90 -18.97
N LEU A 191 9.71 48.69 -17.73
CA LEU A 191 8.81 48.53 -16.57
C LEU A 191 8.94 49.65 -15.52
N GLU A 192 9.89 50.56 -15.68
CA GLU A 192 10.07 51.74 -14.82
C GLU A 192 9.14 52.90 -15.21
N LYS A 193 7.88 52.58 -15.52
CA LYS A 193 6.83 53.57 -15.75
C LYS A 193 5.53 53.17 -15.11
N SER A 194 5.56 52.82 -13.83
CA SER A 194 4.39 52.98 -12.97
C SER A 194 4.80 52.95 -11.50
N SER A 195 4.30 53.94 -10.76
CA SER A 195 4.39 54.18 -9.31
C SER A 195 5.67 54.84 -8.79
N GLU A 196 5.73 56.16 -9.00
CA GLU A 196 6.21 57.07 -7.95
C GLU A 196 5.43 56.82 -6.65
N ASN A 197 6.09 56.64 -5.50
CA ASN A 197 6.13 57.64 -4.42
C ASN A 197 6.69 57.07 -3.07
N GLU A 198 7.43 57.93 -2.36
CA GLU A 198 7.59 58.02 -0.89
C GLU A 198 8.51 57.09 -0.05
N ASN A 199 9.72 57.63 0.22
CA ASN A 199 10.29 58.02 1.54
C ASN A 199 10.85 57.03 2.63
N LEU A 200 12.08 57.39 3.06
CA LEU A 200 12.68 57.43 4.43
C LEU A 200 13.42 56.22 5.11
N TYR A 201 14.77 56.34 5.12
CA TYR A 201 15.83 56.09 6.14
C TYR A 201 15.67 55.15 7.37
N SER A 202 16.71 54.32 7.64
CA SER A 202 17.43 54.09 8.94
C SER A 202 18.47 52.95 8.79
N GLU A 203 19.77 53.23 8.60
CA GLU A 203 20.89 53.36 9.57
C GLU A 203 21.27 52.07 10.37
N ASN A 204 22.47 51.50 10.13
CA ASN A 204 23.01 50.42 10.96
C ASN A 204 24.54 50.55 11.19
N GLY A 205 24.91 51.00 12.40
CA GLY A 205 26.06 50.63 13.23
C GLY A 205 27.51 50.64 12.68
N ARG A 206 28.25 51.73 12.93
CA ARG A 206 29.73 51.83 12.77
C ARG A 206 30.48 51.35 14.03
N ILE A 207 31.53 50.55 13.86
CA ILE A 207 32.51 50.19 14.91
C ILE A 207 33.63 51.24 14.93
N SER A 208 33.91 51.85 16.09
CA SER A 208 34.98 52.83 16.27
C SER A 208 36.24 52.21 16.88
N ILE A 209 37.42 52.51 16.32
CA ILE A 209 38.74 52.17 16.87
C ILE A 209 39.38 53.46 17.41
N GLY A 210 39.80 53.46 18.67
CA GLY A 210 40.44 54.60 19.34
C GLY A 210 41.96 54.62 19.14
N TYR A 211 42.52 55.83 19.02
CA TYR A 211 43.97 56.08 19.00
C TYR A 211 44.42 56.76 20.30
N TYR A 212 45.59 56.36 20.80
CA TYR A 212 46.24 56.94 21.99
C TYR A 212 47.00 58.23 21.62
N SER A 213 46.86 59.23 22.49
CA SER A 213 47.51 60.55 22.39
C SER A 213 48.88 60.58 23.10
N VAL A 214 49.85 61.28 22.52
CA VAL A 214 51.07 61.75 23.20
C VAL A 214 51.34 63.17 22.74
N GLU A 215 51.11 64.14 23.63
CA GLU A 215 51.59 65.52 23.49
C GLU A 215 52.80 65.75 24.40
N LYS A 216 53.64 66.68 23.96
CA LYS A 216 54.97 67.01 24.46
C LYS A 216 54.93 68.27 25.31
#